data_AF-A0A6M8NB61-F1
#
_entry.id   AF-A0A6M8NB61-F1
#
_cell.length_a   1.000
_cell.length_b   1.000
_cell.length_c   1.000
_cell.angle_alpha   90.00
_cell.angle_beta   90.00
_cell.angle_gamma   90.00
#
_symmetry.space_group_name_H-M   'P 1'
#
loop_
_entity.id
_entity.type
_entity.pdbx_description
1 polymer ?
#
loop_
_entity_poly.entity_id
_entity_poly.type
_entity_poly.pdbx_seq_one_letter_code
_entity_poly.pdbx_strand_id
1 'polypeptide(L)'
;MAKFYVVKSELIGAFKLLYESIERSNSFEQISKTIGDFFKEVEKINNPKNNRPNKQIDSIRTYFRKNQKDKRSQEAVVEKSIRKIRKKKPNYRDFSEQIVVWREQGHSYPQICRLLQAQTGIKISDQTIARFLKRRANEQKNRVKQ
;
A
#
# COMPACT_ATOMS: atom_id res chain seq x y z
N MET A 1 2.66 -15.25 17.12
CA MET A 1 2.23 -14.54 18.34
C MET A 1 1.59 -13.18 18.05
N ALA A 2 2.33 -12.12 17.68
CA ALA A 2 1.78 -10.75 17.55
C ALA A 2 0.55 -10.60 16.63
N LYS A 3 0.52 -11.30 15.48
CA LYS A 3 -0.63 -11.25 14.55
C LYS A 3 -1.93 -11.80 15.17
N PHE A 4 -1.84 -12.81 16.03
CA PHE A 4 -3.00 -13.43 16.68
C PHE A 4 -3.60 -12.49 17.73
N TYR A 5 -2.75 -11.84 18.54
CA TYR A 5 -3.20 -10.87 19.54
C TYR A 5 -3.93 -9.68 18.93
N VAL A 6 -3.42 -9.14 17.80
CA VAL A 6 -4.08 -8.05 17.07
C VAL A 6 -5.46 -8.47 16.55
N VAL A 7 -5.57 -9.67 15.99
CA VAL A 7 -6.87 -10.20 15.52
C VAL A 7 -7.84 -10.37 16.69
N LYS A 8 -7.39 -10.95 17.80
CA LYS A 8 -8.20 -11.13 19.02
C LYS A 8 -8.71 -9.80 19.57
N SER A 9 -7.86 -8.77 19.65
CA SER A 9 -8.27 -7.45 20.14
C SER A 9 -9.27 -6.74 19.22
N GLU A 10 -9.10 -6.86 17.89
CA GLU A 10 -10.03 -6.27 16.92
C GLU A 10 -11.40 -6.96 16.97
N LEU A 11 -11.45 -8.28 17.19
CA LEU A 11 -12.70 -9.02 17.36
C LEU A 11 -13.43 -8.61 18.63
N ILE A 12 -12.73 -8.58 19.78
CA ILE A 12 -13.31 -8.13 21.05
C ILE A 12 -13.82 -6.69 20.93
N GLY A 13 -13.07 -5.82 20.25
CA GLY A 13 -13.48 -4.45 20.00
C GLY A 13 -14.75 -4.35 19.15
N ALA A 14 -14.92 -5.21 18.14
CA ALA A 14 -16.12 -5.23 17.30
C ALA A 14 -17.39 -5.49 18.13
N PHE A 15 -17.35 -6.49 19.00
CA PHE A 15 -18.47 -6.84 19.86
C PHE A 15 -18.76 -5.77 20.92
N LYS A 16 -17.72 -5.11 21.47
CA LYS A 16 -17.92 -3.97 22.36
C LYS A 16 -18.63 -2.79 21.67
N LEU A 17 -18.21 -2.45 20.44
CA LEU A 17 -18.88 -1.39 19.67
C LEU A 17 -20.34 -1.72 19.36
N LEU A 18 -20.63 -2.99 19.03
CA LEU A 18 -22.00 -3.46 18.84
C LEU A 18 -22.81 -3.29 20.13
N TYR A 19 -22.29 -3.77 21.26
CA TYR A 19 -22.93 -3.64 22.57
C TYR A 19 -23.20 -2.18 22.93
N GLU A 20 -22.20 -1.30 22.86
CA GLU A 20 -22.37 0.13 23.16
C GLU A 20 -23.38 0.81 22.22
N SER A 21 -23.47 0.38 20.97
CA SER A 21 -24.43 0.94 20.00
C SER A 21 -25.86 0.50 20.33
N ILE A 22 -26.04 -0.74 20.79
CA ILE A 22 -27.32 -1.26 21.27
C ILE A 22 -27.73 -0.53 22.57
N GLU A 23 -26.80 -0.37 23.52
CA GLU A 23 -27.04 0.29 24.80
C GLU A 23 -27.46 1.76 24.65
N ARG A 24 -26.90 2.47 23.64
CA ARG A 24 -27.27 3.87 23.34
C ARG A 24 -28.54 4.01 22.50
N SER A 25 -29.10 2.92 21.99
CA SER A 25 -30.28 2.97 21.13
C SER A 25 -31.54 3.12 21.98
N ASN A 26 -32.42 4.06 21.60
CA ASN A 26 -33.66 4.34 22.33
C ASN A 26 -34.89 3.69 21.70
N SER A 27 -34.72 2.91 20.62
CA SER A 27 -35.82 2.22 19.95
C SER A 27 -35.41 0.85 19.40
N PHE A 28 -36.39 -0.06 19.33
CA PHE A 28 -36.21 -1.38 18.73
C PHE A 28 -35.75 -1.29 17.27
N GLU A 29 -36.24 -0.30 16.52
CA GLU A 29 -35.85 -0.08 15.13
C GLU A 29 -34.35 0.26 14.99
N GLN A 30 -33.81 1.09 15.89
CA GLN A 30 -32.38 1.42 15.92
C GLN A 30 -31.54 0.19 16.28
N ILE A 31 -32.00 -0.62 17.24
CA ILE A 31 -31.34 -1.87 17.63
C ILE A 31 -31.33 -2.85 16.45
N SER A 32 -32.48 -3.09 15.82
CA SER A 32 -32.64 -3.99 14.67
C SER A 32 -31.76 -3.55 13.51
N LYS A 33 -31.72 -2.25 13.20
CA LYS A 33 -30.84 -1.69 12.17
C LYS A 33 -29.35 -1.92 12.50
N THR A 34 -28.94 -1.66 13.73
CA THR A 34 -27.54 -1.83 14.17
C THR A 34 -27.09 -3.28 14.07
N ILE A 35 -27.94 -4.21 14.52
CA ILE A 35 -27.70 -5.65 14.42
C ILE A 35 -27.69 -6.08 12.94
N GLY A 36 -28.63 -5.60 12.14
CA GLY A 36 -28.71 -5.88 10.71
C GLY A 36 -27.46 -5.41 9.95
N ASP A 37 -26.94 -4.24 10.26
CA ASP A 37 -25.73 -3.71 9.63
C ASP A 37 -24.47 -4.50 10.04
N PHE A 38 -24.40 -4.98 11.29
CA PHE A 38 -23.36 -5.91 11.72
C PHE A 38 -23.39 -7.23 10.94
N PHE A 39 -24.57 -7.86 10.84
CA PHE A 39 -24.73 -9.12 10.12
C PHE A 39 -24.52 -8.96 8.61
N LYS A 40 -24.93 -7.84 7.99
CA LYS A 40 -24.61 -7.57 6.58
C LYS A 40 -23.11 -7.56 6.30
N GLU A 41 -22.28 -7.03 7.20
CA GLU A 41 -20.82 -7.09 7.03
C GLU A 41 -20.30 -8.53 7.11
N VAL A 42 -20.91 -9.37 7.97
CA VAL A 42 -20.61 -10.81 8.06
C VAL A 42 -21.14 -11.57 6.83
N GLU A 43 -22.28 -11.20 6.25
CA GLU A 43 -22.92 -11.89 5.13
C GLU A 43 -22.31 -11.58 3.76
N LYS A 44 -21.48 -10.53 3.63
CA LYS A 44 -20.69 -10.21 2.41
C LYS A 44 -19.74 -11.33 1.94
N ILE A 45 -19.76 -12.48 2.59
CA ILE A 45 -18.87 -13.63 2.43
C ILE A 45 -19.31 -14.58 1.32
N ASN A 46 -20.54 -14.44 0.79
CA ASN A 46 -21.05 -15.27 -0.29
C ASN A 46 -20.48 -14.88 -1.65
N ASN A 47 -19.23 -15.29 -1.90
CA ASN A 47 -18.69 -15.45 -3.25
C ASN A 47 -17.79 -16.71 -3.30
N PRO A 48 -18.21 -17.78 -4.02
CA PRO A 48 -17.50 -19.06 -4.08
C PRO A 48 -16.13 -18.98 -4.77
N LYS A 49 -15.84 -17.91 -5.52
CA LYS A 49 -14.57 -17.74 -6.25
C LYS A 49 -13.36 -17.41 -5.38
N ASN A 50 -13.54 -17.15 -4.08
CA ASN A 50 -12.47 -16.63 -3.22
C ASN A 50 -12.33 -17.49 -1.96
N ASN A 51 -11.87 -18.73 -2.04
CA ASN A 51 -11.91 -19.69 -0.94
C ASN A 51 -10.83 -19.46 0.15
N ARG A 52 -10.76 -18.23 0.70
CA ARG A 52 -9.79 -17.87 1.75
C ARG A 52 -10.30 -18.31 3.12
N PRO A 53 -9.46 -18.93 3.97
CA PRO A 53 -9.84 -19.24 5.35
C PRO A 53 -10.12 -17.95 6.13
N ASN A 54 -11.06 -17.99 7.07
CA ASN A 54 -11.36 -16.94 8.05
C ASN A 54 -12.00 -15.64 7.53
N LYS A 55 -12.76 -15.67 6.42
CA LYS A 55 -13.46 -14.48 5.90
C LYS A 55 -14.39 -13.79 6.92
N GLN A 56 -15.05 -14.57 7.77
CA GLN A 56 -15.94 -14.07 8.83
C GLN A 56 -15.17 -13.18 9.80
N ILE A 57 -13.95 -13.61 10.16
CA ILE A 57 -13.05 -12.85 11.02
C ILE A 57 -12.64 -11.55 10.33
N ASP A 58 -12.33 -11.56 9.03
CA ASP A 58 -11.97 -10.34 8.30
C ASP A 58 -13.16 -9.36 8.13
N SER A 59 -14.38 -9.87 7.96
CA SER A 59 -15.61 -9.07 7.97
C SER A 59 -15.83 -8.38 9.32
N ILE A 60 -15.72 -9.12 10.43
CA ILE A 60 -15.88 -8.56 11.78
C ILE A 60 -14.80 -7.50 12.07
N ARG A 61 -13.56 -7.76 11.65
CA ARG A 61 -12.47 -6.76 11.74
C ARG A 61 -12.75 -5.51 10.92
N THR A 62 -13.41 -5.65 9.77
CA THR A 62 -13.81 -4.53 8.92
C THR A 62 -14.87 -3.69 9.60
N TYR A 63 -15.88 -4.32 10.22
CA TYR A 63 -16.88 -3.62 11.03
C TYR A 63 -16.23 -2.82 12.17
N PHE A 64 -15.33 -3.43 12.94
CA PHE A 64 -14.61 -2.74 14.02
C PHE A 64 -13.87 -1.50 13.52
N ARG A 65 -13.07 -1.64 12.46
CA ARG A 65 -12.26 -0.53 11.93
C ARG A 65 -13.09 0.63 11.37
N LYS A 66 -14.30 0.35 10.83
CA LYS A 66 -15.19 1.39 10.29
C LYS A 66 -15.89 2.18 11.39
N ASN A 67 -16.28 1.50 12.47
CA ASN A 67 -17.11 2.05 13.54
C ASN A 67 -16.31 2.50 14.77
N GLN A 68 -15.01 2.27 14.80
CA GLN A 68 -14.13 2.80 15.84
C GLN A 68 -14.14 4.34 15.77
N LYS A 69 -14.49 5.00 16.90
CA LYS A 69 -14.56 6.47 17.02
C LYS A 69 -13.19 7.12 16.76
N ASP A 70 -12.12 6.46 17.18
CA ASP A 70 -10.75 6.90 16.94
C ASP A 70 -10.24 6.42 15.58
N LYS A 71 -10.62 7.13 14.51
CA LYS A 71 -9.78 7.11 13.30
C LYS A 71 -8.42 7.66 13.73
N ARG A 72 -7.33 6.92 13.45
CA ARG A 72 -5.94 7.30 13.79
C ARG A 72 -5.76 8.81 13.66
N SER A 73 -5.18 9.44 14.69
CA SER A 73 -4.89 10.88 14.66
C SER A 73 -4.22 11.26 13.35
N GLN A 74 -4.52 12.45 12.83
CA GLN A 74 -3.91 12.93 11.59
C GLN A 74 -2.38 12.87 11.67
N GLU A 75 -1.82 13.14 12.86
CA GLU A 75 -0.41 12.99 13.17
C GLU A 75 0.11 11.56 12.95
N ALA A 76 -0.58 10.52 13.44
CA ALA A 76 -0.18 9.13 13.22
C ALA A 76 -0.29 8.69 11.75
N VAL A 77 -1.24 9.26 10.99
CA VAL A 77 -1.37 9.03 9.55
C VAL A 77 -0.24 9.72 8.78
N VAL A 78 0.07 10.96 9.14
CA VAL A 78 1.15 11.76 8.58
C VAL A 78 2.49 11.11 8.90
N GLU A 79 2.74 10.71 10.14
CA GLU A 79 3.98 10.05 10.55
C GLU A 79 4.19 8.73 9.81
N LYS A 80 3.14 7.91 9.66
CA LYS A 80 3.20 6.69 8.85
C LYS A 80 3.53 7.01 7.39
N SER A 81 2.97 8.09 6.85
CA SER A 81 3.22 8.54 5.47
C SER A 81 4.64 9.06 5.30
N ILE A 82 5.15 9.86 6.24
CA ILE A 82 6.54 10.33 6.32
C ILE A 82 7.50 9.13 6.42
N ARG A 83 7.22 8.13 7.28
CA ARG A 83 8.00 6.89 7.37
C ARG A 83 7.99 6.11 6.05
N LYS A 84 6.90 6.17 5.28
CA LYS A 84 6.80 5.56 3.94
C LYS A 84 7.64 6.32 2.90
N ILE A 85 7.61 7.65 2.95
CA ILE A 85 8.42 8.53 2.09
C ILE A 85 9.91 8.34 2.39
N ARG A 86 10.31 8.35 3.67
CA ARG A 86 11.69 8.09 4.12
C ARG A 86 12.22 6.70 3.74
N LYS A 87 11.33 5.74 3.44
CA LYS A 87 11.68 4.38 2.98
C LYS A 87 11.69 4.22 1.47
N LYS A 88 11.48 5.29 0.68
CA LYS A 88 11.57 5.20 -0.77
C LYS A 88 13.02 4.88 -1.14
N LYS A 89 13.26 3.66 -1.59
CA LYS A 89 14.58 3.26 -2.09
C LYS A 89 14.92 4.14 -3.30
N PRO A 90 16.18 4.58 -3.42
CA PRO A 90 16.62 5.33 -4.59
C PRO A 90 16.35 4.50 -5.85
N ASN A 91 15.86 5.17 -6.90
CA ASN A 91 15.55 4.58 -8.19
C ASN A 91 16.67 4.95 -9.17
N TYR A 92 17.00 4.07 -10.12
CA TYR A 92 18.00 4.36 -11.14
C TYR A 92 17.67 5.63 -11.95
N ARG A 93 16.38 5.99 -12.05
CA ARG A 93 15.93 7.23 -12.71
C ARG A 93 16.38 8.50 -12.00
N ASP A 94 16.62 8.42 -10.69
CA ASP A 94 17.16 9.53 -9.92
C ASP A 94 18.62 9.84 -10.33
N PHE A 95 19.29 8.91 -11.03
CA PHE A 95 20.64 9.04 -11.59
C PHE A 95 20.64 9.13 -13.12
N SER A 96 19.53 9.59 -13.70
CA SER A 96 19.31 9.64 -15.15
C SER A 96 20.35 10.45 -15.92
N GLU A 97 20.83 11.56 -15.35
CA GLU A 97 21.89 12.39 -15.94
C GLU A 97 23.24 11.68 -15.90
N GLN A 98 23.59 11.09 -14.76
CA GLN A 98 24.84 10.35 -14.59
C GLN A 98 24.93 9.15 -15.53
N ILE A 99 23.82 8.42 -15.73
CA ILE A 99 23.72 7.33 -16.70
C ILE A 99 24.03 7.80 -18.13
N VAL A 100 23.62 9.02 -18.50
CA VAL A 100 23.91 9.58 -19.82
C VAL A 100 25.35 10.01 -19.94
N VAL A 101 25.90 10.70 -18.93
CA VAL A 101 27.32 11.07 -18.90
C VAL A 101 28.21 9.84 -19.07
N TRP A 102 27.92 8.75 -18.33
CA TRP A 102 28.67 7.51 -18.49
C TRP A 102 28.53 6.90 -19.89
N ARG A 103 27.36 7.05 -20.51
CA ARG A 103 27.16 6.57 -21.89
C ARG A 103 27.97 7.38 -22.89
N GLU A 104 28.02 8.70 -22.73
CA GLU A 104 28.81 9.62 -23.55
C GLU A 104 30.31 9.38 -23.37
N GLN A 105 30.74 9.00 -22.17
CA GLN A 105 32.11 8.56 -21.87
C GLN A 105 32.47 7.17 -22.45
N GLY A 106 31.55 6.53 -23.18
CA GLY A 106 31.80 5.26 -23.87
C GLY A 106 31.57 4.01 -23.01
N HIS A 107 31.03 4.13 -21.80
CA HIS A 107 30.72 2.94 -20.99
C HIS A 107 29.63 2.08 -21.65
N SER A 108 29.85 0.77 -21.62
CA SER A 108 28.88 -0.24 -22.04
C SER A 108 27.73 -0.37 -21.02
N TYR A 109 26.57 -0.87 -21.44
CA TYR A 109 25.42 -1.04 -20.54
C TYR A 109 25.74 -1.91 -19.31
N PRO A 110 26.47 -3.03 -19.42
CA PRO A 110 26.88 -3.80 -18.24
C PRO A 110 27.79 -3.01 -17.29
N GLN A 111 28.69 -2.17 -17.81
CA GLN A 111 29.56 -1.31 -16.98
C GLN A 111 28.75 -0.26 -16.24
N ILE A 112 27.78 0.38 -16.92
CA ILE A 112 26.86 1.34 -16.29
C ILE A 112 26.07 0.67 -15.15
N CYS A 113 25.58 -0.56 -15.34
CA CYS A 113 24.88 -1.29 -14.27
C CYS A 113 25.79 -1.55 -13.07
N ARG A 114 27.06 -1.93 -13.30
CA ARG A 114 28.04 -2.14 -12.22
C ARG A 114 28.35 -0.85 -11.47
N LEU A 115 28.55 0.26 -12.18
CA LEU A 115 28.80 1.58 -11.59
C LEU A 115 27.60 2.04 -10.75
N LEU A 116 26.38 1.89 -11.28
CA LEU A 116 25.16 2.22 -10.56
C LEU A 116 25.02 1.37 -9.28
N GLN A 117 25.28 0.07 -9.38
CA GLN A 117 25.24 -0.83 -8.23
C GLN A 117 26.32 -0.48 -7.18
N ALA A 118 27.54 -0.16 -7.61
CA ALA A 118 28.63 0.20 -6.71
C ALA A 118 28.37 1.52 -5.96
N GLN A 119 27.81 2.52 -6.64
CA GLN A 119 27.60 3.86 -6.06
C GLN A 119 26.30 3.95 -5.22
N THR A 120 25.27 3.19 -5.58
CA THR A 120 23.90 3.39 -5.03
C THR A 120 23.28 2.13 -4.44
N GLY A 121 23.89 0.96 -4.65
CA GLY A 121 23.31 -0.34 -4.29
C GLY A 121 22.16 -0.81 -5.19
N ILE A 122 21.82 -0.05 -6.24
CA ILE A 122 20.72 -0.38 -7.15
C ILE A 122 21.16 -1.46 -8.15
N LYS A 123 20.50 -2.62 -8.11
CA LYS A 123 20.67 -3.68 -9.11
C LYS A 123 19.70 -3.48 -10.26
N ILE A 124 20.21 -3.36 -11.47
CA ILE A 124 19.40 -3.17 -12.68
C ILE A 124 19.97 -3.96 -13.86
N SER A 125 19.10 -4.39 -14.77
CA SER A 125 19.52 -5.07 -16.00
C SER A 125 20.03 -4.08 -17.05
N ASP A 126 21.00 -4.55 -17.84
CA ASP A 126 21.51 -3.91 -19.05
C ASP A 126 20.40 -3.51 -20.03
N GLN A 127 19.40 -4.38 -20.26
CA GLN A 127 18.25 -4.09 -21.11
C GLN A 127 17.44 -2.89 -20.63
N THR A 128 17.35 -2.69 -19.32
CA THR A 128 16.62 -1.56 -18.75
C THR A 128 17.36 -0.25 -19.02
N ILE A 129 18.69 -0.25 -18.88
CA ILE A 129 19.54 0.91 -19.24
C ILE A 129 19.46 1.19 -20.75
N ALA A 130 19.52 0.16 -21.59
CA ALA A 130 19.40 0.31 -23.04
C ALA A 130 18.05 0.92 -23.45
N ARG A 131 16.94 0.41 -22.89
CA ARG A 131 15.59 0.96 -23.12
C ARG A 131 15.46 2.40 -22.62
N PHE A 132 16.03 2.71 -21.46
CA PHE A 132 16.04 4.05 -20.90
C PHE A 132 16.75 5.04 -21.83
N LEU A 133 17.97 4.73 -22.28
CA LEU A 133 18.76 5.58 -23.18
C LEU A 133 18.09 5.74 -24.55
N LYS A 134 17.54 4.65 -25.13
CA LYS A 134 16.80 4.70 -26.40
C LYS A 134 15.58 5.62 -26.33
N ARG A 135 14.81 5.54 -25.23
CA ARG A 135 13.64 6.39 -25.02
C ARG A 135 14.02 7.86 -24.91
N ARG A 136 15.06 8.19 -24.14
CA ARG A 136 15.55 9.56 -23.99
C ARG A 136 16.05 10.16 -25.31
N ALA A 137 16.78 9.37 -26.11
CA ALA A 137 17.24 9.80 -27.43
C ALA A 137 16.07 10.10 -28.39
N ASN A 138 15.00 9.30 -28.36
CA ASN A 138 13.80 9.54 -29.16
C ASN A 138 13.04 10.80 -28.70
N GLU A 139 12.96 11.03 -27.39
CA GLU A 139 12.33 12.23 -26.83
C GLU A 139 13.10 13.51 -27.23
N GLN A 140 14.43 13.47 -27.25
CA GLN A 140 15.25 14.58 -27.76
C GLN A 140 15.05 14.82 -29.27
N LYS A 141 15.06 13.75 -30.08
CA LYS A 141 14.81 13.86 -31.53
C LYS A 141 13.45 14.46 -31.87
N ASN A 142 12.43 14.17 -31.08
CA ASN A 142 11.09 14.71 -31.29
C ASN A 142 10.97 16.19 -30.90
N ARG A 143 11.75 16.66 -29.91
CA ARG A 143 11.79 18.07 -29.49
C ARG A 143 12.51 18.98 -30.50
N VAL A 144 13.47 18.45 -31.24
CA VAL A 144 14.22 19.21 -32.27
C VAL A 144 13.43 19.33 -33.58
N LYS A 145 12.35 18.55 -33.76
CA LYS A 145 11.50 18.55 -34.96
C LYS A 145 10.25 19.44 -34.84
N GLN A 146 10.00 20.04 -33.67
CA GLN A 146 8.94 21.00 -33.42
C GLN A 146 9.51 22.41 -33.49
#